data_AF-A0A7W9TCK7-F1
#
_entry.id   AF-A0A7W9TCK7-F1
#
_cell.length_a   1.000
_cell.length_b   1.000
_cell.length_c   1.000
_cell.angle_alpha   90.00
_cell.angle_beta   90.00
_cell.angle_gamma   90.00
#
_symmetry.space_group_name_H-M   'P 1'
#
loop_
_entity.id
_entity.type
_entity.pdbx_description
1 polymer ?
#
loop_
_entity_poly.entity_id
_entity_poly.type
_entity_poly.pdbx_seq_one_letter_code
_entity_poly.pdbx_strand_id
1 'polypeptide(L)'
;MSTTPPPQAKIDDTRPASPERTSDDGAFGWLRALGPRGRRAFAGAFGGYALDSYDYFTLPLSMVALSAYFGLNSGQTGLFTTVTLVVSAIGGALAGVLADRVGRVKALMVTVITYAVFTVACGFAPNYETLLVFRALQGLGFGGEWAVGAILVAEYASAKHRGRTLGAIQSSWAVGWGMAVIAYTVIFSVAGDDLAWRIMFWTGALPALLVVWLRRSVQDAPEAAAAREQNAEKGSFTAIFKPGLLRVTVFAGLLSTGVQGGYYTLATWVPTYLKSERDLSVVGTGGYLTFLISGAFIGYLTGGYLTDKLGRRRNIWLFALLSALCILAYANIPSGANTLLLVLGFPLGFCMSAIFSGFGSYLSELYPTAVRGTGQGFTYNTGRAVGAVFPTTVGFLADSWGVGGALVFGAIGYGIAALALLGLPETRGKELA
;
A
#
# COMPACT_ATOMS: atom_id res chain seq x y z
N MET A 1 17.37 -32.37 -84.00
CA MET A 1 17.39 -32.45 -82.52
C MET A 1 16.76 -31.18 -81.98
N SER A 2 15.56 -31.29 -81.39
CA SER A 2 14.86 -30.17 -80.75
C SER A 2 14.36 -30.69 -79.39
N THR A 3 14.86 -30.10 -78.32
CA THR A 3 14.64 -30.50 -76.92
C THR A 3 13.67 -29.52 -76.27
N THR A 4 12.47 -29.99 -75.93
CA THR A 4 11.51 -29.27 -75.09
C THR A 4 11.55 -29.85 -73.67
N PRO A 5 11.73 -29.05 -72.60
CA PRO A 5 11.72 -29.56 -71.23
C PRO A 5 10.27 -29.67 -70.68
N PRO A 6 10.03 -30.53 -69.66
CA PRO A 6 8.71 -30.75 -69.09
C PRO A 6 8.30 -29.66 -68.07
N PRO A 7 7.00 -29.59 -67.67
CA PRO A 7 6.45 -28.49 -66.90
C PRO A 7 6.88 -28.51 -65.42
N GLN A 8 7.18 -27.32 -64.87
CA GLN A 8 7.52 -27.11 -63.46
C GLN A 8 6.34 -27.44 -62.53
N ALA A 9 6.57 -28.32 -61.56
CA ALA A 9 5.65 -28.60 -60.47
C ALA A 9 5.52 -27.37 -59.55
N LYS A 10 4.27 -26.96 -59.27
CA LYS A 10 3.96 -25.97 -58.22
C LYS A 10 4.37 -26.53 -56.87
N ILE A 11 5.34 -25.88 -56.22
CA ILE A 11 5.68 -26.12 -54.82
C ILE A 11 4.56 -25.45 -54.00
N ASP A 12 3.77 -26.29 -53.32
CA ASP A 12 2.78 -25.86 -52.34
C ASP A 12 3.53 -25.29 -51.13
N ASP A 13 3.51 -23.96 -50.97
CA ASP A 13 4.14 -23.21 -49.87
C ASP A 13 3.32 -23.43 -48.59
N THR A 14 3.33 -24.66 -48.05
CA THR A 14 2.77 -25.00 -46.73
C THR A 14 3.75 -24.59 -45.65
N ARG A 15 3.94 -23.27 -45.47
CA ARG A 15 4.47 -22.75 -44.22
C ARG A 15 3.46 -23.11 -43.12
N PRO A 16 3.88 -23.74 -42.01
CA PRO A 16 2.98 -23.84 -40.87
C PRO A 16 2.55 -22.43 -40.51
N ALA A 17 1.23 -22.23 -40.43
CA ALA A 17 0.63 -21.00 -39.96
C ALA A 17 1.37 -20.58 -38.68
N SER A 18 1.82 -19.33 -38.67
CA SER A 18 2.39 -18.71 -37.48
C SER A 18 1.44 -19.00 -36.31
N PRO A 19 1.94 -19.39 -35.12
CA PRO A 19 1.07 -19.63 -33.99
C PRO A 19 0.22 -18.39 -33.78
N GLU A 20 -1.10 -18.57 -33.73
CA GLU A 20 -2.09 -17.53 -33.50
C GLU A 20 -1.54 -16.53 -32.47
N ARG A 21 -1.49 -15.25 -32.85
CA ARG A 21 -1.29 -14.15 -31.90
C ARG A 21 -2.47 -14.18 -30.92
N THR A 22 -2.37 -14.94 -29.85
CA THR A 22 -3.42 -15.00 -28.83
C THR A 22 -3.45 -13.68 -28.05
N SER A 23 -4.30 -12.75 -28.52
CA SER A 23 -5.16 -11.88 -27.71
C SER A 23 -4.57 -11.13 -26.49
N ASP A 24 -3.36 -10.59 -26.59
CA ASP A 24 -2.82 -9.66 -25.57
C ASP A 24 -3.42 -8.25 -25.68
N ASP A 25 -4.16 -7.95 -26.75
CA ASP A 25 -4.76 -6.64 -26.99
C ASP A 25 -6.18 -6.56 -26.40
N GLY A 26 -6.27 -5.90 -25.24
CA GLY A 26 -7.51 -5.57 -24.54
C GLY A 26 -7.23 -4.96 -23.16
N ALA A 27 -8.21 -4.27 -22.57
CA ALA A 27 -8.06 -3.62 -21.25
C ALA A 27 -7.60 -4.58 -20.13
N PHE A 28 -7.95 -5.86 -20.26
CA PHE A 28 -7.57 -6.94 -19.33
C PHE A 28 -6.57 -7.95 -19.93
N GLY A 29 -5.95 -7.65 -21.08
CA GLY A 29 -4.93 -8.51 -21.70
C GLY A 29 -3.76 -8.80 -20.76
N TRP A 30 -3.37 -7.80 -19.96
CA TRP A 30 -2.33 -7.93 -18.94
C TRP A 30 -2.64 -9.00 -17.88
N LEU A 31 -3.90 -9.11 -17.43
CA LEU A 31 -4.31 -10.12 -16.44
C LEU A 31 -4.33 -11.51 -17.10
N ARG A 32 -4.65 -11.55 -18.40
CA ARG A 32 -4.63 -12.81 -19.14
C ARG A 32 -3.22 -13.36 -19.31
N ALA A 33 -2.27 -12.47 -19.59
CA ALA A 33 -0.85 -12.76 -19.78
C ALA A 33 -0.14 -13.35 -18.55
N LEU A 34 -0.68 -13.18 -17.33
CA LEU A 34 -0.12 -13.81 -16.11
C LEU A 34 -0.27 -15.34 -16.07
N GLY A 35 -1.10 -15.92 -16.95
CA GLY A 35 -1.44 -17.33 -16.92
C GLY A 35 -2.26 -17.76 -15.67
N PRO A 36 -2.66 -19.04 -15.58
CA PRO A 36 -3.54 -19.50 -14.49
C PRO A 36 -2.92 -19.38 -13.09
N ARG A 37 -1.62 -19.70 -12.94
CA ARG A 37 -0.89 -19.60 -11.66
C ARG A 37 -0.69 -18.14 -11.25
N GLY A 38 -0.28 -17.27 -12.17
CA GLY A 38 -0.10 -15.84 -11.90
C GLY A 38 -1.41 -15.12 -11.58
N ARG A 39 -2.54 -15.50 -12.19
CA ARG A 39 -3.87 -14.96 -11.82
C ARG A 39 -4.28 -15.35 -10.40
N ARG A 40 -3.97 -16.58 -9.96
CA ARG A 40 -4.24 -17.00 -8.56
C ARG A 40 -3.34 -16.25 -7.58
N ALA A 41 -2.07 -16.08 -7.91
CA ALA A 41 -1.14 -15.26 -7.12
C ALA A 41 -1.61 -13.80 -7.03
N PHE A 42 -2.04 -13.21 -8.15
CA PHE A 42 -2.63 -11.87 -8.20
C PHE A 42 -3.89 -11.78 -7.33
N ALA A 43 -4.84 -12.71 -7.46
CA ALA A 43 -6.05 -12.71 -6.65
C ALA A 43 -5.76 -12.84 -5.14
N GLY A 44 -4.77 -13.66 -4.78
CA GLY A 44 -4.31 -13.79 -3.41
C GLY A 44 -3.67 -12.52 -2.86
N ALA A 45 -2.76 -11.91 -3.60
CA ALA A 45 -2.12 -10.65 -3.19
C ALA A 45 -3.12 -9.49 -3.15
N PHE A 46 -4.05 -9.41 -4.10
CA PHE A 46 -5.12 -8.41 -4.12
C PHE A 46 -6.04 -8.57 -2.92
N GLY A 47 -6.45 -9.81 -2.61
CA GLY A 47 -7.27 -10.10 -1.43
C GLY A 47 -6.54 -9.75 -0.12
N GLY A 48 -5.25 -10.08 -0.03
CA GLY A 48 -4.39 -9.78 1.12
C GLY A 48 -4.28 -8.28 1.38
N TYR A 49 -3.85 -7.52 0.38
CA TYR A 49 -3.70 -6.07 0.49
C TYR A 49 -5.04 -5.35 0.77
N ALA A 50 -6.15 -5.84 0.20
CA ALA A 50 -7.47 -5.29 0.52
C ALA A 50 -7.83 -5.54 1.98
N LEU A 51 -7.52 -6.71 2.51
CA LEU A 51 -7.80 -7.05 3.90
C LEU A 51 -6.88 -6.32 4.89
N ASP A 52 -5.62 -6.12 4.53
CA ASP A 52 -4.69 -5.28 5.29
C ASP A 52 -5.18 -3.83 5.38
N SER A 53 -5.65 -3.29 4.26
CA SER A 53 -6.25 -1.96 4.23
C SER A 53 -7.51 -1.89 5.08
N TYR A 54 -8.40 -2.89 4.96
CA TYR A 54 -9.61 -2.98 5.79
C TYR A 54 -9.25 -2.89 7.28
N ASP A 55 -8.32 -3.74 7.72
CA ASP A 55 -7.83 -3.83 9.09
C ASP A 55 -7.21 -2.50 9.56
N TYR A 56 -6.35 -1.91 8.73
CA TYR A 56 -5.73 -0.61 9.03
C TYR A 56 -6.78 0.46 9.35
N PHE A 57 -7.85 0.54 8.56
CA PHE A 57 -8.88 1.57 8.70
C PHE A 57 -9.89 1.31 9.84
N THR A 58 -9.89 0.11 10.46
CA THR A 58 -10.75 -0.16 11.64
C THR A 58 -10.51 0.82 12.79
N LEU A 59 -9.24 1.13 13.08
CA LEU A 59 -8.84 2.02 14.16
C LEU A 59 -9.21 3.49 13.86
N PRO A 60 -8.78 4.12 12.74
CA PRO A 60 -9.18 5.49 12.40
C PRO A 60 -10.69 5.72 12.38
N LEU A 61 -11.46 4.77 11.85
CA LEU A 61 -12.93 4.87 11.80
C LEU A 61 -13.57 4.77 13.20
N SER A 62 -12.95 4.03 14.10
CA SER A 62 -13.42 3.85 15.48
C SER A 62 -12.83 4.87 16.46
N MET A 63 -11.93 5.75 16.02
CA MET A 63 -11.11 6.59 16.90
C MET A 63 -11.94 7.52 17.79
N VAL A 64 -13.01 8.12 17.24
CA VAL A 64 -13.90 9.01 18.01
C VAL A 64 -14.59 8.26 19.15
N ALA A 65 -15.09 7.05 18.89
CA ALA A 65 -15.74 6.22 19.91
C ALA A 65 -14.73 5.70 20.95
N LEU A 66 -13.53 5.29 20.52
CA LEU A 66 -12.45 4.89 21.43
C LEU A 66 -12.00 6.03 22.34
N SER A 67 -11.90 7.25 21.79
CA SER A 67 -11.53 8.44 22.55
C SER A 67 -12.56 8.76 23.62
N ALA A 68 -13.85 8.66 23.29
CA ALA A 68 -14.93 8.84 24.24
C ALA A 68 -14.97 7.73 25.30
N TYR A 69 -14.83 6.46 24.89
CA TYR A 69 -14.92 5.29 25.77
C TYR A 69 -13.81 5.25 26.83
N PHE A 70 -12.57 5.50 26.43
CA PHE A 70 -11.42 5.48 27.34
C PHE A 70 -11.06 6.85 27.92
N GLY A 71 -11.78 7.93 27.54
CA GLY A 71 -11.46 9.30 27.97
C GLY A 71 -10.07 9.77 27.51
N LEU A 72 -9.72 9.48 26.26
CA LEU A 72 -8.37 9.72 25.73
C LEU A 72 -8.14 11.18 25.39
N ASN A 73 -6.91 11.65 25.63
CA ASN A 73 -6.44 12.90 25.04
C ASN A 73 -5.92 12.68 23.60
N SER A 74 -5.70 13.77 22.87
CA SER A 74 -5.33 13.71 21.45
C SER A 74 -3.91 13.14 21.21
N GLY A 75 -3.02 13.23 22.20
CA GLY A 75 -1.73 12.52 22.16
C GLY A 75 -1.88 11.01 22.21
N GLN A 76 -2.74 10.51 23.10
CA GLN A 76 -3.02 9.07 23.27
C GLN A 76 -3.65 8.45 22.03
N THR A 77 -4.57 9.15 21.36
CA THR A 77 -5.19 8.69 20.11
C THR A 77 -4.16 8.62 18.98
N GLY A 78 -3.25 9.59 18.88
CA GLY A 78 -2.13 9.57 17.93
C GLY A 78 -1.15 8.41 18.17
N LEU A 79 -0.90 8.03 19.43
CA LEU A 79 0.00 6.94 19.78
C LEU A 79 -0.47 5.57 19.26
N PHE A 80 -1.79 5.31 19.17
CA PHE A 80 -2.29 4.04 18.63
C PHE A 80 -1.85 3.78 17.18
N THR A 81 -1.92 4.81 16.33
CA THR A 81 -1.46 4.69 14.94
C THR A 81 0.06 4.58 14.90
N THR A 82 0.75 5.37 15.73
CA THR A 82 2.20 5.45 15.76
C THR A 82 2.84 4.12 16.12
N VAL A 83 2.36 3.48 17.19
CA VAL A 83 2.92 2.21 17.66
C VAL A 83 2.77 1.12 16.60
N THR A 84 1.61 1.03 15.94
CA THR A 84 1.39 0.07 14.87
C THR A 84 2.34 0.30 13.70
N LEU A 85 2.51 1.54 13.24
CA LEU A 85 3.37 1.86 12.10
C LEU A 85 4.85 1.60 12.41
N VAL A 86 5.33 2.03 13.57
CA VAL A 86 6.72 1.81 14.01
C VAL A 86 7.01 0.32 14.16
N VAL A 87 6.14 -0.40 14.86
CA VAL A 87 6.34 -1.84 15.08
C VAL A 87 6.17 -2.63 13.78
N SER A 88 5.37 -2.15 12.81
CA SER A 88 5.29 -2.78 11.50
C SER A 88 6.58 -2.67 10.67
N ALA A 89 7.38 -1.62 10.86
CA ALA A 89 8.69 -1.55 10.21
C ALA A 89 9.62 -2.66 10.74
N ILE A 90 9.54 -2.95 12.05
CA ILE A 90 10.25 -4.07 12.69
C ILE A 90 9.71 -5.40 12.17
N GLY A 91 8.38 -5.54 12.13
CA GLY A 91 7.68 -6.72 11.61
C GLY A 91 8.08 -7.07 10.18
N GLY A 92 8.16 -6.08 9.29
CA GLY A 92 8.60 -6.27 7.90
C GLY A 92 10.03 -6.78 7.78
N ALA A 93 10.95 -6.25 8.60
CA ALA A 93 12.33 -6.73 8.65
C ALA A 93 12.42 -8.18 9.16
N LEU A 94 11.70 -8.50 10.26
CA LEU A 94 11.66 -9.84 10.83
C LEU A 94 11.01 -10.85 9.87
N ALA A 95 9.93 -10.46 9.18
CA ALA A 95 9.24 -11.31 8.22
C ALA A 95 10.12 -11.63 7.01
N GLY A 96 10.97 -10.70 6.55
CA GLY A 96 11.96 -10.97 5.50
C GLY A 96 12.96 -12.05 5.93
N VAL A 97 13.52 -11.92 7.14
CA VAL A 97 14.42 -12.94 7.71
C VAL A 97 13.72 -14.29 7.88
N LEU A 98 12.46 -14.28 8.32
CA LEU A 98 11.65 -15.48 8.48
C LEU A 98 11.37 -16.14 7.11
N ALA A 99 11.01 -15.36 6.09
CA ALA A 99 10.73 -15.82 4.74
C ALA A 99 11.95 -16.48 4.06
N ASP A 100 13.14 -16.06 4.46
CA ASP A 100 14.41 -16.66 4.03
C ASP A 100 14.71 -17.98 4.76
N ARG A 101 14.29 -18.13 6.03
CA ARG A 101 14.56 -19.33 6.83
C ARG A 101 13.55 -20.45 6.64
N VAL A 102 12.25 -20.13 6.61
CA VAL A 102 11.17 -21.14 6.62
C VAL A 102 10.36 -21.19 5.33
N GLY A 103 10.65 -20.32 4.37
CA GLY A 103 9.90 -20.17 3.11
C GLY A 103 8.90 -19.02 3.14
N ARG A 104 8.59 -18.47 1.96
CA ARG A 104 7.76 -17.26 1.79
C ARG A 104 6.32 -17.50 2.20
N VAL A 105 5.72 -18.62 1.80
CA VAL A 105 4.32 -18.93 2.15
C VAL A 105 4.16 -19.09 3.66
N LYS A 106 5.07 -19.81 4.33
CA LYS A 106 5.00 -19.98 5.79
C LYS A 106 5.19 -18.66 6.54
N ALA A 107 6.15 -17.83 6.11
CA ALA A 107 6.34 -16.51 6.71
C ALA A 107 5.11 -15.61 6.55
N LEU A 108 4.51 -15.58 5.34
CA LEU A 108 3.26 -14.86 5.08
C LEU A 108 2.12 -15.37 5.98
N MET A 109 1.98 -16.69 6.15
CA MET A 109 0.95 -17.23 7.05
C MET A 109 1.15 -16.78 8.50
N VAL A 110 2.39 -16.79 9.00
CA VAL A 110 2.69 -16.36 10.37
C VAL A 110 2.35 -14.88 10.56
N THR A 111 2.70 -14.02 9.60
CA THR A 111 2.41 -12.58 9.68
C THR A 111 0.91 -12.32 9.63
N VAL A 112 0.19 -13.03 8.75
CA VAL A 112 -1.26 -12.87 8.61
C VAL A 112 -2.03 -13.34 9.86
N ILE A 113 -1.65 -14.50 10.41
CA ILE A 113 -2.25 -15.01 11.65
C ILE A 113 -1.96 -14.07 12.81
N THR A 114 -0.73 -13.58 12.91
CA THR A 114 -0.33 -12.66 13.99
C THR A 114 -1.18 -11.41 13.97
N TYR A 115 -1.33 -10.75 12.81
CA TYR A 115 -2.16 -9.55 12.76
C TYR A 115 -3.63 -9.87 13.04
N ALA A 116 -4.21 -10.92 12.46
CA ALA A 116 -5.64 -11.20 12.60
C ALA A 116 -6.01 -11.52 14.06
N VAL A 117 -5.18 -12.29 14.76
CA VAL A 117 -5.36 -12.60 16.19
C VAL A 117 -5.33 -11.33 17.03
N PHE A 118 -4.33 -10.46 16.82
CA PHE A 118 -4.19 -9.26 17.63
C PHE A 118 -5.20 -8.16 17.25
N THR A 119 -5.69 -8.10 16.00
CA THR A 119 -6.83 -7.24 15.67
C THR A 119 -8.07 -7.67 16.43
N VAL A 120 -8.43 -8.96 16.40
CA VAL A 120 -9.60 -9.45 17.14
C VAL A 120 -9.42 -9.22 18.64
N ALA A 121 -8.21 -9.41 19.17
CA ALA A 121 -7.88 -9.13 20.56
C ALA A 121 -8.11 -7.65 20.95
N CYS A 122 -7.88 -6.70 20.02
CA CYS A 122 -8.19 -5.27 20.24
C CYS A 122 -9.66 -5.07 20.64
N GLY A 123 -10.60 -5.80 20.03
CA GLY A 123 -12.02 -5.72 20.37
C GLY A 123 -12.37 -6.20 21.79
N PHE A 124 -11.46 -6.93 22.44
CA PHE A 124 -11.60 -7.38 23.83
C PHE A 124 -10.79 -6.54 24.82
N ALA A 125 -10.09 -5.49 24.37
CA ALA A 125 -9.28 -4.67 25.25
C ALA A 125 -10.15 -3.99 26.34
N PRO A 126 -9.79 -4.11 27.63
CA PRO A 126 -10.51 -3.48 28.72
C PRO A 126 -10.03 -2.06 29.04
N ASN A 127 -8.83 -1.69 28.61
CA ASN A 127 -8.22 -0.38 28.88
C ASN A 127 -7.27 0.05 27.75
N TYR A 128 -6.88 1.32 27.77
CA TYR A 128 -5.98 1.96 26.81
C TYR A 128 -4.66 1.19 26.62
N GLU A 129 -3.98 0.85 27.71
CA GLU A 129 -2.66 0.19 27.65
C GLU A 129 -2.73 -1.18 26.98
N THR A 130 -3.77 -1.96 27.30
CA THR A 130 -3.98 -3.28 26.69
C THR A 130 -4.23 -3.14 25.19
N LEU A 131 -5.06 -2.16 24.80
CA LEU A 131 -5.30 -1.87 23.39
C LEU A 131 -4.00 -1.45 22.69
N LEU A 132 -3.18 -0.60 23.32
CA LEU A 132 -1.92 -0.12 22.77
C LEU A 132 -0.92 -1.27 22.54
N VAL A 133 -0.83 -2.21 23.49
CA VAL A 133 0.00 -3.42 23.35
C VAL A 133 -0.52 -4.31 22.21
N PHE A 134 -1.84 -4.56 22.12
CA PHE A 134 -2.39 -5.34 21.01
C PHE A 134 -2.16 -4.66 19.66
N ARG A 135 -2.26 -3.33 19.59
CA ARG A 135 -1.93 -2.54 18.39
C ARG A 135 -0.45 -2.64 18.00
N ALA A 136 0.45 -2.68 18.98
CA ALA A 136 1.87 -2.91 18.74
C ALA A 136 2.10 -4.31 18.13
N LEU A 137 1.52 -5.35 18.75
CA LEU A 137 1.67 -6.74 18.29
C LEU A 137 1.01 -6.99 16.92
N GLN A 138 -0.14 -6.36 16.66
CA GLN A 138 -0.79 -6.35 15.34
C GLN A 138 0.11 -5.70 14.28
N GLY A 139 0.84 -4.64 14.64
CA GLY A 139 1.86 -4.02 13.79
C GLY A 139 2.92 -5.00 13.29
N LEU A 140 3.40 -5.93 14.13
CA LEU A 140 4.40 -6.94 13.71
C LEU A 140 3.93 -7.77 12.51
N GLY A 141 2.65 -8.13 12.47
CA GLY A 141 2.07 -8.87 11.35
C GLY A 141 1.88 -8.01 10.09
N PHE A 142 1.35 -6.79 10.26
CA PHE A 142 1.10 -5.82 9.18
C PHE A 142 2.36 -5.50 8.35
N GLY A 143 3.53 -5.50 8.99
CA GLY A 143 4.82 -5.26 8.33
C GLY A 143 5.21 -6.28 7.26
N GLY A 144 4.92 -7.56 7.53
CA GLY A 144 5.48 -8.67 6.78
C GLY A 144 4.77 -8.98 5.46
N GLU A 145 3.47 -8.71 5.38
CA GLU A 145 2.67 -9.02 4.20
C GLU A 145 3.11 -8.23 2.97
N TRP A 146 3.33 -6.92 3.12
CA TRP A 146 3.75 -6.05 2.01
C TRP A 146 5.08 -6.49 1.40
N ALA A 147 6.04 -6.91 2.23
CA ALA A 147 7.37 -7.33 1.79
C ALA A 147 7.32 -8.62 0.94
N VAL A 148 6.41 -9.55 1.28
CA VAL A 148 6.33 -10.87 0.62
C VAL A 148 5.37 -10.84 -0.58
N GLY A 149 4.23 -10.15 -0.48
CA GLY A 149 3.17 -10.16 -1.49
C GLY A 149 3.53 -9.45 -2.80
N ALA A 150 4.15 -8.26 -2.73
CA ALA A 150 4.53 -7.49 -3.92
C ALA A 150 5.57 -8.22 -4.79
N ILE A 151 6.53 -8.91 -4.15
CA ILE A 151 7.59 -9.65 -4.84
C ILE A 151 6.98 -10.85 -5.57
N LEU A 152 6.09 -11.60 -4.90
CA LEU A 152 5.48 -12.79 -5.48
C LEU A 152 4.76 -12.49 -6.80
N VAL A 153 3.97 -11.40 -6.88
CA VAL A 153 3.25 -11.08 -8.11
C VAL A 153 4.17 -10.46 -9.16
N ALA A 154 5.19 -9.70 -8.75
CA ALA A 154 6.18 -9.14 -9.67
C ALA A 154 6.96 -10.24 -10.43
N GLU A 155 7.18 -11.41 -9.82
CA GLU A 155 7.83 -12.57 -10.44
C GLU A 155 6.99 -13.19 -11.57
N TYR A 156 5.66 -13.10 -11.51
CA TYR A 156 4.77 -13.57 -12.58
C TYR A 156 4.50 -12.51 -13.67
N ALA A 157 4.82 -11.24 -13.40
CA ALA A 157 4.50 -10.13 -14.29
C ALA A 157 5.61 -9.88 -15.33
N SER A 158 5.25 -9.91 -16.61
CA SER A 158 6.17 -9.55 -17.70
C SER A 158 6.55 -8.06 -17.66
N ALA A 159 7.74 -7.71 -18.14
CA ALA A 159 8.27 -6.34 -18.10
C ALA A 159 7.31 -5.32 -18.74
N LYS A 160 6.61 -5.70 -19.83
CA LYS A 160 5.61 -4.88 -20.53
C LYS A 160 4.37 -4.56 -19.69
N HIS A 161 3.95 -5.47 -18.81
CA HIS A 161 2.70 -5.37 -18.05
C HIS A 161 2.90 -5.09 -16.55
N ARG A 162 4.15 -4.98 -16.09
CA ARG A 162 4.51 -4.85 -14.67
C ARG A 162 3.86 -3.62 -14.02
N GLY A 163 3.92 -2.46 -14.66
CA GLY A 163 3.31 -1.22 -14.13
C GLY A 163 1.79 -1.32 -13.93
N ARG A 164 1.07 -1.87 -14.92
CA ARG A 164 -0.39 -2.10 -14.83
C ARG A 164 -0.75 -3.12 -13.76
N THR A 165 0.02 -4.20 -13.68
CA THR A 165 -0.20 -5.27 -12.69
C THR A 165 0.00 -4.73 -11.27
N LEU A 166 1.10 -4.00 -11.03
CA LEU A 166 1.38 -3.39 -9.73
C LEU A 166 0.35 -2.31 -9.36
N GLY A 167 -0.04 -1.44 -10.31
CA GLY A 167 -1.11 -0.46 -10.08
C GLY A 167 -2.46 -1.09 -9.72
N ALA A 168 -2.81 -2.21 -10.36
CA ALA A 168 -4.02 -2.97 -10.05
C ALA A 168 -3.95 -3.69 -8.70
N ILE A 169 -2.77 -4.14 -8.25
CA ILE A 169 -2.60 -4.65 -6.88
C ILE A 169 -2.77 -3.51 -5.89
N GLN A 170 -2.15 -2.35 -6.13
CA GLN A 170 -2.24 -1.21 -5.21
C GLN A 170 -3.67 -0.68 -5.07
N SER A 171 -4.50 -0.77 -6.11
CA SER A 171 -5.91 -0.36 -6.02
C SER A 171 -6.74 -1.22 -5.07
N SER A 172 -6.28 -2.44 -4.72
CA SER A 172 -6.91 -3.26 -3.68
C SER A 172 -6.94 -2.56 -2.32
N TRP A 173 -5.96 -1.70 -2.03
CA TRP A 173 -5.94 -0.89 -0.82
C TRP A 173 -7.19 0.01 -0.73
N ALA A 174 -7.58 0.66 -1.82
CA ALA A 174 -8.81 1.45 -1.84
C ALA A 174 -10.08 0.58 -1.71
N VAL A 175 -10.07 -0.65 -2.23
CA VAL A 175 -11.20 -1.60 -2.06
C VAL A 175 -11.36 -1.99 -0.59
N GLY A 176 -10.25 -2.34 0.07
CA GLY A 176 -10.20 -2.61 1.50
C GLY A 176 -10.74 -1.48 2.36
N TRP A 177 -10.31 -0.26 2.05
CA TRP A 177 -10.77 0.94 2.72
C TRP A 177 -12.28 1.15 2.53
N GLY A 178 -12.79 0.98 1.30
CA GLY A 178 -14.23 1.02 1.02
C GLY A 178 -15.02 -0.01 1.83
N MET A 179 -14.54 -1.24 1.91
CA MET A 179 -15.16 -2.27 2.75
C MET A 179 -15.17 -1.89 4.24
N ALA A 180 -14.10 -1.28 4.75
CA ALA A 180 -14.03 -0.81 6.13
C ALA A 180 -15.02 0.33 6.40
N VAL A 181 -15.17 1.25 5.45
CA VAL A 181 -16.17 2.34 5.54
C VAL A 181 -17.59 1.81 5.51
N ILE A 182 -17.88 0.80 4.68
CA ILE A 182 -19.20 0.15 4.66
C ILE A 182 -19.46 -0.53 6.01
N ALA A 183 -18.50 -1.31 6.52
CA ALA A 183 -18.61 -1.96 7.82
C ALA A 183 -18.83 -0.95 8.94
N TYR A 184 -18.04 0.13 8.99
CA TYR A 184 -18.21 1.24 9.92
C TYR A 184 -19.61 1.83 9.85
N THR A 185 -20.08 2.14 8.64
CA THR A 185 -21.37 2.79 8.44
C THR A 185 -22.51 1.92 8.92
N VAL A 186 -22.47 0.62 8.62
CA VAL A 186 -23.49 -0.34 9.08
C VAL A 186 -23.42 -0.52 10.59
N ILE A 187 -22.24 -0.84 11.14
CA ILE A 187 -22.06 -1.21 12.55
C ILE A 187 -22.41 -0.04 13.47
N PHE A 188 -21.91 1.16 13.20
CA PHE A 188 -22.18 2.35 14.01
C PHE A 188 -23.58 2.93 13.78
N SER A 189 -24.33 2.46 12.77
CA SER A 189 -25.75 2.83 12.60
C SER A 189 -26.70 1.92 13.39
N VAL A 190 -26.26 0.72 13.77
CA VAL A 190 -27.14 -0.29 14.42
C VAL A 190 -26.73 -0.63 15.85
N ALA A 191 -25.45 -0.48 16.20
CA ALA A 191 -24.93 -0.74 17.54
C ALA A 191 -24.53 0.57 18.22
N GLY A 192 -24.64 0.61 19.56
CA GLY A 192 -24.11 1.72 20.35
C GLY A 192 -22.58 1.78 20.28
N ASP A 193 -22.02 2.99 20.42
CA ASP A 193 -20.60 3.27 20.22
C ASP A 193 -19.68 2.32 20.99
N ASP A 194 -20.00 1.99 22.25
CA ASP A 194 -19.25 1.07 23.13
C ASP A 194 -19.08 -0.33 22.56
N LEU A 195 -20.09 -0.82 21.83
CA LEU A 195 -20.07 -2.13 21.20
C LEU A 195 -19.59 -2.04 19.74
N ALA A 196 -19.91 -0.96 19.05
CA ALA A 196 -19.61 -0.75 17.64
C ALA A 196 -18.10 -0.81 17.35
N TRP A 197 -17.27 -0.13 18.16
CA TRP A 197 -15.81 -0.18 17.97
C TRP A 197 -15.24 -1.58 18.20
N ARG A 198 -15.83 -2.35 19.14
CA ARG A 198 -15.41 -3.74 19.39
C ARG A 198 -15.75 -4.64 18.21
N ILE A 199 -16.97 -4.52 17.67
CA ILE A 199 -17.41 -5.26 16.48
C ILE A 199 -16.51 -4.92 15.28
N MET A 200 -16.11 -3.66 15.10
CA MET A 200 -15.17 -3.27 14.05
C MET A 200 -13.80 -3.97 14.15
N PHE A 201 -13.30 -4.26 15.35
CA PHE A 201 -12.08 -5.05 15.50
C PHE A 201 -12.34 -6.55 15.32
N TRP A 202 -13.50 -7.07 15.73
CA TRP A 202 -13.86 -8.47 15.52
C TRP A 202 -14.06 -8.82 14.05
N THR A 203 -14.53 -7.89 13.23
CA THR A 203 -14.57 -8.07 11.76
C THR A 203 -13.17 -8.16 11.16
N GLY A 204 -12.13 -7.75 11.89
CA GLY A 204 -10.72 -8.06 11.62
C GLY A 204 -10.37 -9.55 11.65
N ALA A 205 -11.32 -10.44 11.94
CA ALA A 205 -11.18 -11.89 11.69
C ALA A 205 -11.37 -12.27 10.21
N LEU A 206 -12.02 -11.42 9.39
CA LEU A 206 -12.22 -11.65 7.95
C LEU A 206 -10.94 -12.05 7.20
N PRO A 207 -9.78 -11.44 7.47
CA PRO A 207 -8.54 -11.80 6.80
C PRO A 207 -8.00 -13.19 7.18
N ALA A 208 -8.35 -13.74 8.35
CA ALA A 208 -8.03 -15.13 8.69
C ALA A 208 -8.70 -16.13 7.72
N LEU A 209 -9.84 -15.78 7.13
CA LEU A 209 -10.49 -16.59 6.08
C LEU A 209 -9.67 -16.62 4.79
N LEU A 210 -8.97 -15.52 4.47
CA LEU A 210 -8.04 -15.46 3.35
C LEU A 210 -6.85 -16.39 3.55
N VAL A 211 -6.32 -16.52 4.78
CA VAL A 211 -5.26 -17.49 5.10
C VAL A 211 -5.69 -18.92 4.80
N VAL A 212 -6.90 -19.28 5.22
CA VAL A 212 -7.46 -20.63 4.98
C VAL A 212 -7.59 -20.89 3.48
N TRP A 213 -7.99 -19.87 2.70
CA TRP A 213 -8.11 -19.96 1.26
C TRP A 213 -6.75 -20.03 0.53
N LEU A 214 -5.80 -19.17 0.93
CA LEU A 214 -4.43 -19.13 0.39
C LEU A 214 -3.68 -20.43 0.64
N ARG A 215 -3.77 -20.98 1.87
CA ARG A 215 -3.14 -22.25 2.27
C ARG A 215 -3.56 -23.44 1.41
N ARG A 216 -4.77 -23.41 0.85
CA ARG A 216 -5.28 -24.48 -0.03
C ARG A 216 -4.79 -24.36 -1.48
N SER A 217 -4.29 -23.19 -1.89
CA SER A 217 -4.19 -22.82 -3.31
C SER A 217 -2.77 -22.50 -3.79
N VAL A 218 -1.84 -22.15 -2.88
CA VAL A 218 -0.47 -21.73 -3.21
C VAL A 218 0.53 -22.56 -2.43
N GLN A 219 1.27 -23.42 -3.13
CA GLN A 219 2.46 -24.10 -2.61
C GLN A 219 3.70 -23.34 -3.08
N ASP A 220 4.75 -23.29 -2.25
CA ASP A 220 6.04 -22.74 -2.67
C ASP A 220 6.52 -23.49 -3.92
N ALA A 221 6.90 -22.75 -4.98
CA ALA A 221 7.39 -23.36 -6.21
C ALA A 221 8.74 -24.07 -5.91
N PRO A 222 8.90 -25.37 -6.22
CA PRO A 222 10.11 -26.14 -5.90
C PRO A 222 11.39 -25.51 -6.48
N GLU A 223 11.28 -24.89 -7.66
CA GLU A 223 12.38 -24.25 -8.39
C GLU A 223 12.89 -22.98 -7.69
N ALA A 224 12.01 -22.24 -7.00
CA ALA A 224 12.40 -21.05 -6.23
C ALA A 224 13.11 -21.39 -4.91
N ALA A 225 12.85 -22.57 -4.35
CA ALA A 225 13.58 -23.09 -3.19
C ALA A 225 15.00 -23.53 -3.56
N ALA A 226 15.18 -24.22 -4.69
CA ALA A 226 16.49 -24.65 -5.19
C ALA A 226 17.37 -23.47 -5.64
N ALA A 227 16.79 -22.46 -6.29
CA ALA A 227 17.52 -21.25 -6.68
C ALA A 227 17.98 -20.38 -5.48
N ARG A 228 17.28 -20.48 -4.33
CA ARG A 228 17.64 -19.79 -3.07
C ARG A 228 18.85 -20.40 -2.38
N GLU A 229 19.00 -21.73 -2.44
CA GLU A 229 20.20 -22.40 -1.93
C GLU A 229 21.43 -22.09 -2.77
N GLN A 230 21.26 -21.85 -4.08
CA GLN A 230 22.35 -21.57 -5.01
C GLN A 230 22.75 -20.09 -5.08
N ASN A 231 21.82 -19.14 -4.90
CA ASN A 231 22.10 -17.69 -4.95
C ASN A 231 22.24 -17.05 -3.55
N ALA A 232 23.05 -17.67 -2.69
CA ALA A 232 23.34 -17.16 -1.34
C ALA A 232 24.32 -15.98 -1.30
N GLU A 233 24.59 -15.30 -2.42
CA GLU A 233 25.30 -14.02 -2.40
C GLU A 233 24.38 -12.91 -1.85
N LYS A 234 24.18 -12.94 -0.53
CA LYS A 234 23.52 -11.88 0.22
C LYS A 234 24.37 -10.62 0.10
N GLY A 235 23.90 -9.62 -0.62
CA GLY A 235 24.43 -8.27 -0.47
C GLY A 235 24.36 -7.88 1.01
N SER A 236 25.50 -7.50 1.60
CA SER A 236 25.56 -7.12 3.01
C SER A 236 24.56 -6.00 3.31
N PHE A 237 23.80 -6.10 4.40
CA PHE A 237 22.94 -5.00 4.87
C PHE A 237 23.73 -3.70 5.02
N THR A 238 25.00 -3.77 5.40
CA THR A 238 25.87 -2.59 5.53
C THR A 238 26.24 -1.94 4.19
N ALA A 239 26.03 -2.62 3.05
CA ALA A 239 26.40 -2.12 1.74
C ALA A 239 25.59 -0.88 1.32
N ILE A 240 24.33 -0.75 1.77
CA ILE A 240 23.47 0.42 1.47
C ILE A 240 23.97 1.70 2.16
N PHE A 241 24.83 1.58 3.18
CA PHE A 241 25.40 2.70 3.92
C PHE A 241 26.83 3.05 3.47
N LYS A 242 27.38 2.35 2.48
CA LYS A 242 28.70 2.67 1.92
C LYS A 242 28.65 3.98 1.11
N PRO A 243 29.78 4.72 0.96
CA PRO A 243 29.81 6.04 0.32
C PRO A 243 29.14 6.14 -1.06
N GLY A 244 29.14 5.06 -1.85
CA GLY A 244 28.48 5.02 -3.17
C GLY A 244 26.94 4.94 -3.13
N LEU A 245 26.35 4.46 -2.03
CA LEU A 245 24.90 4.27 -1.88
C LEU A 245 24.29 5.08 -0.74
N LEU A 246 25.10 5.56 0.22
CA LEU A 246 24.61 6.28 1.40
C LEU A 246 23.72 7.47 1.05
N ARG A 247 24.12 8.27 0.06
CA ARG A 247 23.31 9.42 -0.41
C ARG A 247 21.95 8.94 -0.92
N VAL A 248 21.94 7.91 -1.76
CA VAL A 248 20.70 7.33 -2.29
C VAL A 248 19.82 6.81 -1.16
N THR A 249 20.40 6.09 -0.20
CA THR A 249 19.68 5.54 0.95
C THR A 249 19.06 6.61 1.83
N VAL A 250 19.79 7.69 2.14
CA VAL A 250 19.27 8.81 2.93
C VAL A 250 18.13 9.52 2.19
N PHE A 251 18.32 9.90 0.92
CA PHE A 251 17.28 10.60 0.17
C PHE A 251 16.06 9.72 -0.12
N ALA A 252 16.26 8.42 -0.38
CA ALA A 252 15.16 7.46 -0.55
C ALA A 252 14.41 7.20 0.78
N GLY A 253 15.11 7.20 1.91
CA GLY A 253 14.51 7.16 3.24
C GLY A 253 13.68 8.40 3.55
N LEU A 254 14.20 9.60 3.26
CA LEU A 254 13.46 10.87 3.39
C LEU A 254 12.24 10.92 2.47
N LEU A 255 12.40 10.47 1.22
CA LEU A 255 11.29 10.33 0.28
C LEU A 255 10.20 9.42 0.83
N SER A 256 10.58 8.24 1.32
CA SER A 256 9.65 7.26 1.90
C SER A 256 8.99 7.76 3.17
N THR A 257 9.71 8.55 3.98
CA THR A 257 9.20 9.23 5.17
C THR A 257 8.13 10.23 4.79
N GLY A 258 8.40 11.10 3.82
CA GLY A 258 7.48 12.14 3.40
C GLY A 258 6.21 11.59 2.76
N VAL A 259 6.35 10.63 1.83
CA VAL A 259 5.21 10.01 1.13
C VAL A 259 4.31 9.24 2.11
N GLN A 260 4.89 8.41 2.98
CA GLN A 260 4.10 7.63 3.94
C GLN A 260 3.58 8.48 5.09
N GLY A 261 4.36 9.43 5.61
CA GLY A 261 3.91 10.36 6.64
C GLY A 261 2.74 11.21 6.17
N GLY A 262 2.83 11.75 4.96
CA GLY A 262 1.71 12.46 4.31
C GLY A 262 0.46 11.59 4.20
N TYR A 263 0.62 10.39 3.64
CA TYR A 263 -0.49 9.46 3.44
C TYR A 263 -1.15 9.01 4.74
N TYR A 264 -0.37 8.50 5.70
CA TYR A 264 -0.90 7.96 6.95
C TYR A 264 -1.46 9.05 7.86
N THR A 265 -1.01 10.31 7.75
CA THR A 265 -1.65 11.44 8.42
C THR A 265 -3.11 11.58 7.97
N LEU A 266 -3.32 11.62 6.65
CA LEU A 266 -4.65 11.79 6.07
C LEU A 266 -5.52 10.54 6.32
N ALA A 267 -4.97 9.36 6.11
CA ALA A 267 -5.67 8.10 6.34
C ALA A 267 -6.13 7.94 7.81
N THR A 268 -5.37 8.47 8.76
CA THR A 268 -5.71 8.39 10.19
C THR A 268 -6.71 9.45 10.61
N TRP A 269 -6.53 10.69 10.17
CA TRP A 269 -7.21 11.84 10.77
C TRP A 269 -8.39 12.36 9.97
N VAL A 270 -8.51 12.05 8.67
CA VAL A 270 -9.68 12.47 7.88
C VAL A 270 -11.00 11.91 8.43
N PRO A 271 -11.12 10.63 8.82
CA PRO A 271 -12.37 10.13 9.41
C PRO A 271 -12.75 10.87 10.69
N THR A 272 -11.79 11.06 11.59
CA THR A 272 -11.99 11.82 12.84
C THR A 272 -12.39 13.25 12.53
N TYR A 273 -11.65 13.96 11.68
CA TYR A 273 -11.96 15.33 11.24
C TYR A 273 -13.39 15.48 10.72
N LEU A 274 -13.82 14.58 9.84
CA LEU A 274 -15.17 14.58 9.28
C LEU A 274 -16.24 14.39 10.35
N LYS A 275 -15.98 13.58 11.37
CA LYS A 275 -16.95 13.29 12.45
C LYS A 275 -16.93 14.34 13.56
N SER A 276 -15.74 14.80 14.00
CA SER A 276 -15.58 15.63 15.19
C SER A 276 -15.57 17.14 14.94
N GLU A 277 -15.13 17.60 13.76
CA GLU A 277 -15.06 19.04 13.44
C GLU A 277 -16.05 19.47 12.36
N ARG A 278 -16.50 18.53 11.53
CA ARG A 278 -17.51 18.78 10.50
C ARG A 278 -18.89 18.28 10.92
N ASP A 279 -19.01 17.74 12.13
CA ASP A 279 -20.24 17.23 12.73
C ASP A 279 -21.04 16.29 11.81
N LEU A 280 -20.33 15.54 10.95
CA LEU A 280 -21.00 14.61 10.05
C LEU A 280 -21.45 13.38 10.84
N SER A 281 -22.69 12.96 10.57
CA SER A 281 -23.21 11.68 11.05
C SER A 281 -22.37 10.51 10.51
N VAL A 282 -22.51 9.33 11.11
CA VAL A 282 -21.87 8.09 10.65
C VAL A 282 -22.05 7.87 9.14
N VAL A 283 -23.29 8.02 8.66
CA VAL A 283 -23.65 7.91 7.24
C VAL A 283 -23.03 9.03 6.41
N GLY A 284 -23.01 10.26 6.94
CA GLY A 284 -22.35 11.40 6.30
C GLY A 284 -20.85 11.18 6.12
N THR A 285 -20.13 10.81 7.18
CA THR A 285 -18.71 10.47 7.13
C THR A 285 -18.45 9.37 6.10
N GLY A 286 -19.26 8.30 6.10
CA GLY A 286 -19.14 7.21 5.12
C GLY A 286 -19.30 7.67 3.68
N GLY A 287 -20.28 8.56 3.41
CA GLY A 287 -20.48 9.15 2.08
C GLY A 287 -19.30 10.00 1.60
N TYR A 288 -18.72 10.82 2.46
CA TYR A 288 -17.57 11.67 2.13
C TYR A 288 -16.32 10.84 1.86
N LEU A 289 -16.08 9.84 2.73
CA LEU A 289 -14.97 8.91 2.54
C LEU A 289 -15.13 8.10 1.25
N THR A 290 -16.36 7.74 0.86
CA THR A 290 -16.61 7.03 -0.41
C THR A 290 -16.12 7.85 -1.62
N PHE A 291 -16.39 9.16 -1.64
CA PHE A 291 -15.89 10.06 -2.69
C PHE A 291 -14.36 10.10 -2.71
N LEU A 292 -13.74 10.25 -1.53
CA LEU A 292 -12.29 10.22 -1.39
C LEU A 292 -11.69 8.88 -1.87
N ILE A 293 -12.26 7.75 -1.43
CA ILE A 293 -11.85 6.39 -1.78
C ILE A 293 -11.96 6.14 -3.29
N SER A 294 -13.03 6.61 -3.93
CA SER A 294 -13.18 6.49 -5.38
C SER A 294 -12.04 7.22 -6.12
N GLY A 295 -11.66 8.41 -5.64
CA GLY A 295 -10.48 9.12 -6.11
C GLY A 295 -9.21 8.29 -5.91
N ALA A 296 -9.02 7.73 -4.72
CA ALA A 296 -7.88 6.86 -4.41
C ALA A 296 -7.78 5.64 -5.34
N PHE A 297 -8.88 4.93 -5.57
CA PHE A 297 -8.94 3.77 -6.45
C PHE A 297 -8.53 4.12 -7.88
N ILE A 298 -9.08 5.21 -8.43
CA ILE A 298 -8.74 5.70 -9.77
C ILE A 298 -7.28 6.20 -9.80
N GLY A 299 -6.82 6.84 -8.73
CA GLY A 299 -5.43 7.27 -8.55
C GLY A 299 -4.46 6.10 -8.66
N TYR A 300 -4.72 4.99 -7.96
CA TYR A 300 -3.87 3.80 -8.06
C TYR A 300 -3.79 3.23 -9.48
N LEU A 301 -4.92 3.12 -10.17
CA LEU A 301 -4.98 2.57 -11.52
C LEU A 301 -4.29 3.48 -12.56
N THR A 302 -4.48 4.78 -12.45
CA THR A 302 -3.94 5.77 -13.41
C THR A 302 -2.48 6.14 -13.12
N GLY A 303 -2.06 6.11 -11.84
CA GLY A 303 -0.71 6.47 -11.40
C GLY A 303 0.37 5.59 -12.02
N GLY A 304 0.10 4.30 -12.26
CA GLY A 304 1.02 3.41 -12.96
C GLY A 304 1.26 3.85 -14.41
N TYR A 305 0.18 4.16 -15.14
CA TYR A 305 0.26 4.66 -16.52
C TYR A 305 0.98 6.01 -16.60
N LEU A 306 0.70 6.92 -15.65
CA LEU A 306 1.34 8.23 -15.59
C LEU A 306 2.83 8.11 -15.25
N THR A 307 3.22 7.18 -14.38
CA THR A 307 4.62 6.87 -14.07
C THR A 307 5.39 6.45 -15.32
N ASP A 308 4.79 5.61 -16.15
CA ASP A 308 5.40 5.15 -17.40
C ASP A 308 5.51 6.28 -18.44
N LYS A 309 4.52 7.18 -18.50
CA LYS A 309 4.48 8.29 -19.47
C LYS A 309 5.34 9.49 -19.08
N LEU A 310 5.32 9.90 -17.82
CA LEU A 310 6.00 11.11 -17.32
C LEU A 310 7.44 10.83 -16.85
N GLY A 311 7.76 9.58 -16.52
CA GLY A 311 8.97 9.21 -15.79
C GLY A 311 8.73 9.17 -14.28
N ARG A 312 9.55 8.39 -13.57
CA ARG A 312 9.30 8.07 -12.15
C ARG A 312 9.45 9.31 -11.28
N ARG A 313 10.57 10.02 -11.43
CA ARG A 313 10.90 11.18 -10.59
C ARG A 313 9.90 12.31 -10.79
N ARG A 314 9.57 12.63 -12.04
CA ARG A 314 8.60 13.69 -12.36
C ARG A 314 7.20 13.36 -11.88
N ASN A 315 6.77 12.10 -12.02
CA ASN A 315 5.46 11.66 -11.56
C ASN A 315 5.32 11.77 -10.03
N ILE A 316 6.31 11.27 -9.28
CA ILE A 316 6.28 11.34 -7.81
C ILE A 316 6.34 12.81 -7.35
N TRP A 317 7.14 13.67 -7.98
CA TRP A 317 7.22 15.08 -7.64
C TRP A 317 5.90 15.81 -7.88
N LEU A 318 5.28 15.59 -9.05
CA LEU A 318 3.97 16.17 -9.39
C LEU A 318 2.90 15.77 -8.37
N PHE A 319 2.77 14.47 -8.07
CA PHE A 319 1.76 13.99 -7.14
C PHE A 319 2.05 14.36 -5.69
N ALA A 320 3.31 14.50 -5.28
CA ALA A 320 3.66 15.02 -3.97
C ALA A 320 3.18 16.47 -3.83
N LEU A 321 3.47 17.34 -4.81
CA LEU A 321 2.99 18.72 -4.77
C LEU A 321 1.46 18.83 -4.84
N LEU A 322 0.82 18.09 -5.75
CA LEU A 322 -0.65 18.10 -5.84
C LEU A 322 -1.28 17.60 -4.55
N SER A 323 -0.71 16.57 -3.91
CA SER A 323 -1.20 16.09 -2.61
C SER A 323 -1.06 17.17 -1.54
N ALA A 324 0.10 17.83 -1.45
CA ALA A 324 0.30 18.93 -0.49
C ALA A 324 -0.71 20.08 -0.72
N LEU A 325 -0.92 20.49 -1.97
CA LEU A 325 -1.89 21.54 -2.32
C LEU A 325 -3.33 21.11 -2.01
N CYS A 326 -3.70 19.87 -2.33
CA CYS A 326 -5.01 19.32 -2.02
C CYS A 326 -5.25 19.26 -0.51
N ILE A 327 -4.25 18.89 0.29
CA ILE A 327 -4.36 18.86 1.76
C ILE A 327 -4.57 20.28 2.30
N LEU A 328 -3.77 21.25 1.85
CA LEU A 328 -3.92 22.65 2.27
C LEU A 328 -5.29 23.21 1.88
N ALA A 329 -5.76 22.94 0.66
CA ALA A 329 -7.08 23.33 0.21
C ALA A 329 -8.19 22.68 1.05
N TYR A 330 -8.08 21.37 1.33
CA TYR A 330 -9.06 20.59 2.08
C TYR A 330 -9.17 21.03 3.55
N ALA A 331 -8.03 21.26 4.20
CA ALA A 331 -7.96 21.71 5.59
C ALA A 331 -8.55 23.11 5.80
N ASN A 332 -8.45 23.99 4.80
CA ASN A 332 -8.89 25.39 4.89
C ASN A 332 -10.31 25.63 4.33
N ILE A 333 -11.09 24.58 4.06
CA ILE A 333 -12.47 24.73 3.59
C ILE A 333 -13.30 25.41 4.69
N PRO A 334 -14.03 26.50 4.40
CA PRO A 334 -14.87 27.16 5.41
C PRO A 334 -15.96 26.24 5.96
N SER A 335 -16.29 26.41 7.25
CA SER A 335 -17.43 25.72 7.87
C SER A 335 -18.73 26.06 7.13
N GLY A 336 -19.55 25.04 6.83
CA GLY A 336 -20.76 25.16 6.02
C GLY A 336 -20.58 24.86 4.53
N ALA A 337 -19.35 24.82 4.01
CA ALA A 337 -19.07 24.46 2.62
C ALA A 337 -18.95 22.94 2.40
N ASN A 338 -19.91 22.19 2.94
CA ASN A 338 -19.92 20.72 3.00
C ASN A 338 -19.87 20.07 1.60
N THR A 339 -20.60 20.60 0.62
CA THR A 339 -20.54 20.12 -0.77
C THR A 339 -19.14 20.25 -1.37
N LEU A 340 -18.43 21.35 -1.09
CA LEU A 340 -17.07 21.56 -1.57
C LEU A 340 -16.10 20.56 -0.92
N LEU A 341 -16.26 20.30 0.38
CA LEU A 341 -15.49 19.30 1.13
C LEU A 341 -15.70 17.88 0.55
N LEU A 342 -16.92 17.52 0.18
CA LEU A 342 -17.22 16.24 -0.46
C LEU A 342 -16.53 16.13 -1.83
N VAL A 343 -16.71 17.14 -2.69
CA VAL A 343 -16.17 17.12 -4.06
C VAL A 343 -14.64 17.14 -4.06
N LEU A 344 -14.01 17.93 -3.17
CA LEU A 344 -12.55 17.98 -3.03
C LEU A 344 -11.96 16.74 -2.36
N GLY A 345 -12.78 15.87 -1.77
CA GLY A 345 -12.35 14.56 -1.31
C GLY A 345 -11.80 13.69 -2.45
N PHE A 346 -12.43 13.73 -3.62
CA PHE A 346 -11.98 12.96 -4.79
C PHE A 346 -10.55 13.32 -5.25
N PRO A 347 -10.21 14.58 -5.59
CA PRO A 347 -8.87 14.94 -6.02
C PRO A 347 -7.83 14.71 -4.92
N LEU A 348 -8.19 14.91 -3.65
CA LEU A 348 -7.32 14.57 -2.52
C LEU A 348 -6.96 13.08 -2.52
N GLY A 349 -7.98 12.20 -2.57
CA GLY A 349 -7.80 10.75 -2.64
C GLY A 349 -6.99 10.30 -3.86
N PHE A 350 -7.27 10.89 -5.02
CA PHE A 350 -6.57 10.62 -6.27
C PHE A 350 -5.09 10.95 -6.17
N CYS A 351 -4.74 12.17 -5.74
CA CYS A 351 -3.35 12.62 -5.70
C CYS A 351 -2.53 11.83 -4.68
N MET A 352 -3.08 11.62 -3.47
CA MET A 352 -2.35 10.96 -2.39
C MET A 352 -2.09 9.47 -2.68
N SER A 353 -2.91 8.85 -3.53
CA SER A 353 -2.82 7.42 -3.86
C SER A 353 -2.05 7.15 -5.16
N ALA A 354 -2.18 8.03 -6.17
CA ALA A 354 -1.49 7.88 -7.45
C ALA A 354 0.04 7.83 -7.31
N ILE A 355 0.59 8.50 -6.28
CA ILE A 355 2.02 8.48 -5.96
C ILE A 355 2.55 7.06 -5.66
N PHE A 356 1.73 6.18 -5.08
CA PHE A 356 2.15 4.85 -4.62
C PHE A 356 2.25 3.80 -5.74
N SER A 357 1.65 4.04 -6.91
CA SER A 357 1.66 3.06 -8.01
C SER A 357 3.03 2.88 -8.65
N GLY A 358 3.86 3.92 -8.66
CA GLY A 358 5.25 3.88 -9.14
C GLY A 358 6.30 3.88 -8.02
N PHE A 359 5.86 3.89 -6.77
CA PHE A 359 6.74 4.17 -5.64
C PHE A 359 7.68 3.01 -5.34
N GLY A 360 7.15 1.80 -5.24
CA GLY A 360 7.96 0.60 -4.97
C GLY A 360 8.97 0.31 -6.09
N SER A 361 8.54 0.45 -7.35
CA SER A 361 9.44 0.26 -8.50
C SER A 361 10.55 1.31 -8.50
N TYR A 362 10.23 2.59 -8.26
CA TYR A 362 11.24 3.64 -8.17
C TYR A 362 12.29 3.33 -7.09
N LEU A 363 11.87 2.97 -5.87
CA LEU A 363 12.81 2.59 -4.80
C LEU A 363 13.70 1.41 -5.20
N SER A 364 13.16 0.41 -5.89
CA SER A 364 13.93 -0.75 -6.36
C SER A 364 14.95 -0.39 -7.46
N GLU A 365 14.61 0.56 -8.34
CA GLU A 365 15.46 1.00 -9.46
C GLU A 365 16.64 1.88 -8.99
N LEU A 366 16.62 2.38 -7.75
CA LEU A 366 17.70 3.18 -7.16
C LEU A 366 18.92 2.36 -6.74
N TYR A 367 18.76 1.05 -6.56
CA TYR A 367 19.79 0.17 -6.02
C TYR A 367 20.29 -0.86 -7.04
N PRO A 368 21.58 -1.21 -7.02
CA PRO A 368 22.14 -2.33 -7.78
C PRO A 368 21.46 -3.65 -7.42
N THR A 369 21.42 -4.60 -8.36
CA THR A 369 20.73 -5.90 -8.18
C THR A 369 21.14 -6.63 -6.90
N ALA A 370 22.42 -6.63 -6.54
CA ALA A 370 22.96 -7.29 -5.35
C ALA A 370 22.36 -6.78 -4.02
N VAL A 371 21.89 -5.53 -3.96
CA VAL A 371 21.36 -4.89 -2.73
C VAL A 371 19.96 -4.32 -2.92
N ARG A 372 19.30 -4.63 -4.04
CA ARG A 372 18.01 -4.05 -4.44
C ARG A 372 16.91 -4.29 -3.41
N GLY A 373 16.71 -5.56 -3.04
CA GLY A 373 15.71 -5.94 -2.05
C GLY A 373 15.96 -5.29 -0.70
N THR A 374 17.23 -5.29 -0.25
CA THR A 374 17.66 -4.69 1.01
C THR A 374 17.44 -3.18 1.03
N GLY A 375 17.85 -2.47 -0.02
CA GLY A 375 17.73 -1.01 -0.12
C GLY A 375 16.26 -0.55 -0.18
N GLN A 376 15.45 -1.20 -1.02
CA GLN A 376 14.01 -0.94 -1.09
C GLN A 376 13.32 -1.24 0.25
N GLY A 377 13.57 -2.42 0.81
CA GLY A 377 12.96 -2.84 2.08
C GLY A 377 13.35 -1.92 3.24
N PHE A 378 14.63 -1.57 3.36
CA PHE A 378 15.10 -0.67 4.41
C PHE A 378 14.48 0.73 4.29
N THR A 379 14.54 1.35 3.11
CA THR A 379 14.04 2.72 2.93
C THR A 379 12.53 2.83 3.08
N TYR A 380 11.78 1.84 2.59
CA TYR A 380 10.34 1.80 2.74
C TYR A 380 9.92 1.62 4.21
N ASN A 381 10.50 0.65 4.93
CA ASN A 381 10.17 0.40 6.34
C ASN A 381 10.63 1.55 7.25
N THR A 382 11.84 2.09 7.02
CA THR A 382 12.31 3.28 7.75
C THR A 382 11.40 4.47 7.50
N GLY A 383 10.99 4.68 6.24
CA GLY A 383 10.02 5.72 5.89
C GLY A 383 8.68 5.54 6.58
N ARG A 384 8.25 4.30 6.81
CA ARG A 384 7.01 4.02 7.55
C ARG A 384 7.16 4.36 9.04
N ALA A 385 8.24 3.91 9.67
CA ALA A 385 8.51 4.16 11.09
C ALA A 385 8.70 5.65 11.38
N VAL A 386 9.54 6.34 10.62
CA VAL A 386 9.78 7.78 10.80
C VAL A 386 8.56 8.58 10.35
N GLY A 387 7.89 8.15 9.27
CA GLY A 387 6.65 8.76 8.79
C GLY A 387 5.50 8.67 9.80
N ALA A 388 5.53 7.70 10.72
CA ALA A 388 4.56 7.58 11.80
C ALA A 388 4.51 8.82 12.72
N VAL A 389 5.61 9.59 12.80
CA VAL A 389 5.68 10.82 13.59
C VAL A 389 4.66 11.87 13.12
N PHE A 390 4.32 11.90 11.83
CA PHE A 390 3.39 12.89 11.29
C PHE A 390 1.97 12.76 11.86
N PRO A 391 1.29 11.60 11.79
CA PRO A 391 0.01 11.42 12.45
C PRO A 391 0.10 11.57 13.98
N THR A 392 1.23 11.23 14.62
CA THR A 392 1.39 11.49 16.07
C THR A 392 1.36 12.98 16.38
N THR A 393 2.09 13.77 15.61
CA THR A 393 2.16 15.22 15.76
C THR A 393 0.78 15.85 15.55
N VAL A 394 -0.01 15.33 14.59
CA VAL A 394 -1.41 15.75 14.44
C VAL A 394 -2.21 15.47 15.70
N GLY A 395 -2.06 14.30 16.32
CA GLY A 395 -2.69 13.99 17.60
C GLY A 395 -2.31 14.99 18.70
N PHE A 396 -1.02 15.23 18.93
CA PHE A 396 -0.59 16.18 19.96
C PHE A 396 -1.03 17.62 19.71
N LEU A 397 -1.20 18.02 18.45
CA LEU A 397 -1.59 19.39 18.10
C LEU A 397 -3.09 19.58 17.90
N ALA A 398 -3.87 18.50 17.78
CA ALA A 398 -5.31 18.57 17.53
C ALA A 398 -6.05 19.37 18.61
N ASP A 399 -5.64 19.26 19.89
CA ASP A 399 -6.26 20.01 21.00
C ASP A 399 -6.09 21.54 20.85
N SER A 400 -5.03 21.99 20.18
CA SER A 400 -4.68 23.41 20.06
C SER A 400 -4.97 24.02 18.68
N TRP A 401 -4.78 23.25 17.61
CA TRP A 401 -4.90 23.70 16.22
C TRP A 401 -6.16 23.17 15.54
N GLY A 402 -6.90 22.27 16.20
CA GLY A 402 -7.86 21.39 15.55
C GLY A 402 -7.15 20.29 14.74
N VAL A 403 -7.81 19.15 14.61
CA VAL A 403 -7.49 18.10 13.65
C VAL A 403 -7.36 18.70 12.24
N GLY A 404 -8.31 19.54 11.81
CA GLY A 404 -8.29 20.16 10.48
C GLY A 404 -7.05 21.01 10.24
N GLY A 405 -6.69 21.88 11.19
CA GLY A 405 -5.48 22.70 11.10
C GLY A 405 -4.20 21.86 11.13
N ALA A 406 -4.17 20.81 11.94
CA ALA A 406 -3.03 19.92 12.05
C ALA A 406 -2.83 19.00 10.82
N LEU A 407 -3.82 18.82 9.93
CA LEU A 407 -3.63 18.10 8.67
C LEU A 407 -2.51 18.71 7.78
N VAL A 408 -2.12 19.97 8.01
CA VAL A 408 -0.96 20.61 7.36
C VAL A 408 0.33 19.80 7.47
N PHE A 409 0.50 19.01 8.54
CA PHE A 409 1.66 18.13 8.68
C PHE A 409 1.71 17.06 7.57
N GLY A 410 0.56 16.62 7.08
CA GLY A 410 0.50 15.77 5.89
C GLY A 410 1.09 16.46 4.65
N ALA A 411 0.81 17.76 4.45
CA ALA A 411 1.38 18.55 3.37
C ALA A 411 2.89 18.77 3.56
N ILE A 412 3.36 18.96 4.79
CA ILE A 412 4.81 19.02 5.12
C ILE A 412 5.50 17.69 4.74
N GLY A 413 4.87 16.55 5.03
CA GLY A 413 5.37 15.23 4.63
C GLY A 413 5.56 15.14 3.11
N TYR A 414 4.55 15.51 2.33
CA TYR A 414 4.67 15.55 0.87
C TYR A 414 5.68 16.59 0.36
N GLY A 415 5.85 17.72 1.08
CA GLY A 415 6.91 18.69 0.80
C GLY A 415 8.31 18.09 0.99
N ILE A 416 8.54 17.35 2.08
CA ILE A 416 9.78 16.61 2.32
C ILE A 416 10.02 15.59 1.21
N ALA A 417 8.99 14.87 0.76
CA ALA A 417 9.10 13.95 -0.37
C ALA A 417 9.54 14.67 -1.65
N ALA A 418 8.93 15.81 -1.98
CA ALA A 418 9.28 16.60 -3.16
C ALA A 418 10.73 17.12 -3.10
N LEU A 419 11.19 17.57 -1.94
CA LEU A 419 12.57 18.02 -1.72
C LEU A 419 13.56 16.84 -1.78
N ALA A 420 13.21 15.69 -1.22
CA ALA A 420 14.05 14.50 -1.23
C ALA A 420 14.34 14.00 -2.65
N LEU A 421 13.37 14.13 -3.57
CA LEU A 421 13.55 13.80 -4.99
C LEU A 421 14.62 14.65 -5.69
N LEU A 422 14.99 15.82 -5.17
CA LEU A 422 16.08 16.62 -5.74
C LEU A 422 17.44 15.90 -5.62
N GLY A 423 17.59 15.06 -4.59
CA GLY A 423 18.78 14.25 -4.36
C GLY A 423 18.79 12.89 -5.08
N LEU A 424 17.74 12.54 -5.84
CA LEU A 424 17.58 11.24 -6.47
C LEU A 424 17.55 11.33 -8.02
N PRO A 425 18.09 10.32 -8.72
CA PRO A 425 18.10 10.29 -10.18
C PRO A 425 16.72 9.94 -10.77
N GLU A 426 16.52 10.26 -12.05
CA GLU A 426 15.45 9.66 -12.85
C GLU A 426 15.87 8.24 -13.27
N THR A 427 14.92 7.30 -13.26
CA THR A 427 15.18 5.87 -13.49
C THR A 427 14.40 5.31 -14.68
N ARG A 428 13.57 6.13 -15.32
CA ARG A 428 12.82 5.72 -16.51
C ARG A 428 13.75 5.13 -17.58
N GLY A 429 13.49 3.88 -17.96
CA GLY A 429 14.20 3.20 -19.04
C GLY A 429 15.59 2.67 -18.66
N LYS A 430 15.98 2.70 -17.38
CA LYS A 430 17.17 1.96 -16.93
C LYS A 430 16.90 0.46 -17.02
N GLU A 431 17.76 -0.24 -17.75
CA GLU A 431 17.82 -1.71 -17.68
C GLU A 431 18.31 -2.12 -16.29
N LEU A 432 17.65 -3.11 -15.70
CA LEU A 432 18.03 -3.68 -14.41
C LEU A 432 19.26 -4.57 -14.66
N ALA A 433 20.46 -3.98 -14.57
CA ALA A 433 21.73 -4.71 -14.68
C ALA A 433 21.97 -5.64 -13.49
#